data_AF-A0A4R0QU90-F1
#
_entry.id   AF-A0A4R0QU90-F1
#
_cell.length_a   1.000
_cell.length_b   1.000
_cell.length_c   1.000
_cell.angle_alpha   90.00
_cell.angle_beta   90.00
_cell.angle_gamma   90.00
#
_symmetry.space_group_name_H-M   'P 1'
#
loop_
_entity.id
_entity.type
_entity.pdbx_description
1 polymer ?
#
loop_
_entity_poly.entity_id
_entity_poly.type
_entity_poly.pdbx_seq_one_letter_code
_entity_poly.pdbx_strand_id
1 'polypeptide(L)'
;MIFTVVILSESVSFYPEVDWTEWKDENRKKMKSEGDHWSMAALSGRDIWDCLDRNKIDPLHLVQWKPADDVIYRVSLPAQWG
;
A
#
# COMPACT_ATOMS: atom_id res chain seq x y z
N MET A 1 9.79 -11.55 6.19
CA MET A 1 9.51 -11.29 4.77
C MET A 1 9.41 -9.79 4.56
N ILE A 2 9.68 -9.30 3.35
CA ILE A 2 9.48 -7.89 3.00
C ILE A 2 8.18 -7.79 2.20
N PHE A 3 7.36 -6.80 2.53
CA PHE A 3 6.12 -6.49 1.83
C PHE A 3 6.22 -5.09 1.24
N THR A 4 5.92 -4.97 -0.04
CA THR A 4 5.60 -3.69 -0.65
C THR A 4 4.17 -3.35 -0.26
N VAL A 5 4.00 -2.25 0.45
CA VAL A 5 2.73 -1.71 0.92
C VAL A 5 2.47 -0.40 0.18
N VAL A 6 1.28 -0.24 -0.35
CA VAL A 6 0.83 0.96 -1.07
C VAL A 6 -0.37 1.54 -0.36
N ILE A 7 -0.31 2.84 -0.07
CA ILE A 7 -1.38 3.62 0.54
C ILE A 7 -1.68 4.85 -0.30
N LEU A 8 -2.80 5.52 0.01
CA LEU A 8 -3.07 6.86 -0.52
C LEU A 8 -2.06 7.86 0.03
N SER A 9 -1.54 8.76 -0.80
CA SER A 9 -0.56 9.76 -0.36
C SER A 9 -1.11 10.72 0.69
N GLU A 10 -2.43 10.92 0.75
CA GLU A 10 -3.06 11.68 1.84
C GLU A 10 -2.81 11.04 3.22
N SER A 11 -2.74 9.70 3.25
CA SER A 11 -2.56 8.92 4.46
C SER A 11 -1.10 8.85 4.93
N VAL A 12 -0.13 9.25 4.09
CA VAL A 12 1.32 9.25 4.43
C VAL A 12 1.60 10.08 5.68
N SER A 13 0.89 11.19 5.83
CA SER A 13 1.04 12.09 6.98
C SER A 13 0.71 11.42 8.32
N PHE A 14 -0.10 10.36 8.33
CA PHE A 14 -0.40 9.58 9.54
C PHE A 14 0.73 8.62 9.92
N TYR A 15 1.67 8.33 9.01
CA TYR A 15 2.75 7.37 9.18
C TYR A 15 4.12 8.00 8.91
N PRO A 16 4.53 9.05 9.65
CA PRO A 16 5.77 9.79 9.38
C PRO A 16 7.04 8.98 9.65
N GLU A 17 6.94 7.87 10.40
CA GLU A 17 8.07 6.98 10.71
C GLU A 17 8.38 5.99 9.58
N VAL A 18 7.52 5.91 8.56
CA VAL A 18 7.70 5.03 7.40
C VAL A 18 8.24 5.85 6.24
N ASP A 19 9.28 5.31 5.58
CA ASP A 19 9.87 5.93 4.41
C ASP A 19 9.03 5.64 3.15
N TRP A 20 8.06 6.53 2.91
CA TRP A 20 7.16 6.44 1.77
C TRP A 20 7.78 7.05 0.52
N THR A 21 7.83 6.27 -0.55
CA THR A 21 8.23 6.74 -1.88
C THR A 21 6.99 6.93 -2.75
N GLU A 22 6.99 7.95 -3.61
CA GLU A 22 5.92 8.15 -4.59
C GLU A 22 5.81 6.93 -5.52
N TRP A 23 4.63 6.30 -5.56
CA TRP A 23 4.40 5.14 -6.39
C TRP A 23 3.89 5.54 -7.77
N LYS A 24 4.80 5.53 -8.75
CA LYS A 24 4.53 5.79 -10.17
C LYS A 24 4.55 4.48 -10.95
N ASP A 25 3.57 3.61 -10.74
CA ASP A 25 3.48 2.40 -11.56
C ASP A 25 2.92 2.75 -12.96
N GLU A 26 3.53 2.21 -14.02
CA GLU A 26 3.06 2.36 -15.41
C GLU A 26 1.61 1.86 -15.61
N ASN A 27 1.07 1.12 -14.63
CA ASN A 27 -0.35 0.75 -14.53
C ASN A 27 -1.30 1.93 -14.26
N ARG A 28 -0.80 3.15 -14.06
CA ARG A 28 -1.57 4.41 -14.03
C ARG A 28 -2.55 4.55 -15.21
N LYS A 29 -2.27 3.92 -16.34
CA LYS A 29 -3.17 3.91 -17.52
C LYS A 29 -4.39 3.00 -17.38
N LYS A 30 -4.34 1.96 -16.53
CA LYS A 30 -5.45 0.98 -16.37
C LYS A 30 -6.40 1.36 -15.24
N MET A 31 -5.90 2.00 -14.18
CA MET A 31 -6.72 2.47 -13.06
C MET A 31 -7.17 3.91 -13.30
N LYS A 32 -8.01 4.07 -14.33
CA LYS A 32 -8.42 5.34 -14.91
C LYS A 32 -9.67 5.89 -14.22
N SER A 33 -9.70 5.95 -12.88
CA SER A 33 -10.91 6.43 -12.19
C SER A 33 -10.72 7.38 -11.03
N GLU A 34 -9.59 7.43 -10.32
CA GLU A 34 -9.49 8.37 -9.19
C GLU A 34 -8.12 9.04 -9.21
N GLY A 35 -8.11 10.35 -9.01
CA GLY A 35 -6.95 11.23 -9.15
C GLY A 35 -5.93 11.07 -8.03
N ASP A 36 -5.64 9.84 -7.62
CA ASP A 36 -5.00 9.57 -6.35
C ASP A 36 -3.49 9.39 -6.52
N HIS A 37 -2.75 10.30 -5.91
CA HIS A 37 -1.34 10.11 -5.64
C HIS A 37 -1.22 8.97 -4.62
N TRP A 38 -0.42 7.97 -4.96
CA TRP A 38 -0.16 6.82 -4.11
C TRP A 38 1.28 6.81 -3.67
N SER A 39 1.49 6.20 -2.51
CA SER A 39 2.80 6.09 -1.90
C SER A 39 3.07 4.66 -1.52
N MET A 40 4.27 4.17 -1.82
CA MET A 40 4.72 2.83 -1.51
C MET A 40 5.83 2.83 -0.46
N ALA A 41 5.86 1.82 0.38
CA ALA A 41 6.96 1.53 1.30
C ALA A 41 7.29 0.04 1.28
N ALA A 42 8.55 -0.29 1.53
CA ALA A 42 9.00 -1.67 1.73
C ALA A 42 9.14 -1.93 3.23
N LEU A 43 8.24 -2.75 3.78
CA LEU A 43 8.14 -2.99 5.22
C LEU A 43 8.40 -4.45 5.55
N SER A 44 9.01 -4.70 6.70
CA SER A 44 9.30 -6.06 7.15
C SER A 44 8.24 -6.60 8.10
N GLY A 45 7.85 -7.85 7.91
CA GLY A 45 6.92 -8.55 8.80
C GLY A 45 7.04 -10.06 8.66
N ARG A 46 6.49 -10.79 9.63
CA ARG A 46 6.30 -12.25 9.52
C ARG A 46 5.25 -12.58 8.45
N ASP A 47 4.19 -11.80 8.42
CA ASP A 47 3.13 -11.78 7.41
C ASP A 47 2.67 -10.32 7.18
N ILE A 48 1.68 -10.11 6.31
CA ILE A 48 1.16 -8.76 6.02
C ILE A 48 0.47 -8.13 7.25
N TRP A 49 -0.20 -8.91 8.09
CA TRP A 49 -0.89 -8.37 9.27
C TRP A 49 0.10 -7.93 10.35
N ASP A 50 1.15 -8.74 10.60
CA ASP A 50 2.28 -8.38 11.45
C ASP A 50 3.01 -7.15 10.90
N CYS A 51 3.13 -7.02 9.58
CA CYS A 51 3.70 -5.85 8.94
C CYS A 51 2.87 -4.57 9.21
N LEU A 52 1.55 -4.63 9.03
CA LEU A 52 0.66 -3.49 9.27
C LEU A 52 0.63 -3.10 10.75
N ASP A 53 0.48 -4.08 11.65
CA ASP A 53 0.41 -3.86 13.09
C ASP A 53 1.70 -3.22 13.65
N ARG A 54 2.87 -3.74 13.25
CA ARG A 54 4.17 -3.19 13.68
C ARG A 54 4.38 -1.73 13.26
N ASN A 55 3.83 -1.34 12.11
CA ASN A 55 3.91 0.02 11.59
C ASN A 55 2.66 0.85 11.90
N LYS A 56 1.71 0.29 12.67
CA LYS A 56 0.41 0.88 13.02
C LYS A 56 -0.37 1.39 11.80
N ILE A 57 -0.20 0.74 10.66
CA ILE A 57 -0.88 1.10 9.42
C ILE A 57 -2.31 0.59 9.50
N ASP A 58 -3.25 1.49 9.24
CA ASP A 58 -4.66 1.12 9.17
C ASP A 58 -4.89 0.32 7.88
N PRO A 59 -5.40 -0.92 7.95
CA PRO A 59 -5.73 -1.71 6.77
C PRO A 59 -6.72 -1.01 5.82
N LEU A 60 -7.50 -0.04 6.29
CA LEU A 60 -8.41 0.76 5.45
C LEU A 60 -7.68 1.78 4.56
N HIS A 61 -6.47 2.19 4.95
CA HIS A 61 -5.63 3.06 4.12
C HIS A 61 -4.81 2.26 3.10
N LEU A 62 -4.85 0.93 3.18
CA LEU A 62 -4.11 0.03 2.31
C LEU A 62 -4.80 -0.09 0.95
N VAL A 63 -4.17 0.48 -0.08
CA VAL A 63 -4.61 0.36 -1.46
C VAL A 63 -4.16 -0.98 -2.06
N GLN A 64 -2.92 -1.37 -1.78
CA GLN A 64 -2.36 -2.61 -2.29
C GLN A 64 -1.22 -3.10 -1.40
N TRP A 65 -0.99 -4.41 -1.40
CA TRP A 65 0.23 -4.98 -0.86
C TRP A 65 0.69 -6.19 -1.68
N LYS A 66 1.98 -6.45 -1.67
CA LYS A 66 2.57 -7.70 -2.18
C LYS A 66 3.82 -8.05 -1.40
N PRO A 67 4.17 -9.34 -1.25
CA PRO A 67 5.51 -9.71 -0.83
C PRO A 67 6.51 -9.21 -1.88
N ALA A 68 7.66 -8.67 -1.46
CA ALA A 68 8.69 -8.14 -2.36
C ALA A 68 9.26 -9.23 -3.29
N ASP A 69 9.26 -10.48 -2.83
CA ASP A 69 9.70 -11.65 -3.59
C ASP A 69 8.60 -12.22 -4.51
N ASP A 70 7.37 -11.70 -4.46
CA ASP A 70 6.25 -12.24 -5.23
C ASP A 70 5.96 -11.37 -6.46
N VAL A 71 5.99 -12.00 -7.64
CA VAL A 71 5.79 -11.35 -8.94
C VAL A 71 4.29 -11.05 -9.19
N ILE A 72 3.39 -11.53 -8.32
CA ILE A 72 1.93 -11.49 -8.52
C ILE A 72 1.29 -10.41 -7.63
N TYR A 73 0.73 -9.39 -8.27
CA TYR A 73 -0.01 -8.30 -7.62
C TYR A 73 -1.32 -8.82 -6.99
N ARG A 74 -1.43 -8.82 -5.66
CA ARG A 74 -2.69 -9.01 -4.94
C ARG A 74 -3.29 -7.64 -4.60
N VAL A 75 -4.26 -7.19 -5.39
CA VAL A 75 -5.05 -5.98 -5.09
C VAL A 75 -6.12 -6.31 -4.07
N SER A 76 -6.22 -5.50 -3.01
CA SER A 76 -7.38 -5.49 -2.10
C SER A 76 -8.24 -4.30 -2.51
N LEU A 77 -9.42 -4.54 -3.08
CA LEU A 77 -10.34 -3.45 -3.39
C LEU A 77 -10.95 -2.94 -2.07
N PRO A 78 -11.00 -1.62 -1.84
CA PRO A 78 -11.75 -1.07 -0.72
C PRO A 78 -13.23 -1.47 -0.89
N ALA A 79 -13.84 -1.95 0.19
CA ALA A 79 -15.24 -2.34 0.19
C ALA A 79 -16.11 -1.10 -0.08
N GLN A 80 -16.58 -0.94 -1.31
CA GLN A 80 -17.67 -0.02 -1.63
C GLN A 80 -18.90 -0.46 -0.82
N TRP A 81 -19.30 0.37 0.14
CA TRP A 81 -20.67 0.36 0.64
C TRP A 81 -21.58 0.80 -0.51
N GLY A 82 -22.52 -0.08 -0.89
CA GLY A 82 -23.57 0.16 -1.88
C GLY A 82 -24.54 -1.01 -1.91
#